data_AF-A0A7S2CLE3-F1
#
_entry.id   AF-A0A7S2CLE3-F1
#
_cell.length_a   1.000
_cell.length_b   1.000
_cell.length_c   1.000
_cell.angle_alpha   90.00
_cell.angle_beta   90.00
_cell.angle_gamma   90.00
#
_symmetry.space_group_name_H-M   'P 1'
#
loop_
_entity.id
_entity.type
_entity.pdbx_description
1 polymer ?
#
loop_
_entity_poly.entity_id
_entity_poly.type
_entity_poly.pdbx_seq_one_letter_code
_entity_poly.pdbx_strand_id
1 'polypeptide(L)'
;MAPAESDGAAVEAGGGFQLGFEMRPLMSDGGLDTSLDNRGIPHSVEHDMLYKMASENREAGNKAVGQSQYEQAIGRYSEAIMQLRSLESETDVKWDDAARLKVRELRAAAYLNLSLCFVKTEQWTHAVNTATRALQGDKTVPDAADAVLPPEKQAKALFRRAQAHCEGCGNFDKARDDLRKALEFTPEDKAVQQMLRKCEFAVKKTSKAADKKMAGFLKKGADAGEGLFDDSL
;
A
#
# COMPACT_ATOMS: atom_id res chain seq x y z
N MET A 1 -32.30 25.99 63.57
CA MET A 1 -32.26 26.67 62.26
C MET A 1 -30.84 26.55 61.73
N ALA A 2 -30.63 25.61 60.83
CA ALA A 2 -29.39 25.31 60.10
C ALA A 2 -29.77 24.43 58.89
N PRO A 3 -28.96 24.37 57.81
CA PRO A 3 -28.19 25.43 57.17
C PRO A 3 -28.51 25.53 55.65
N ALA A 4 -27.85 26.48 54.99
CA ALA A 4 -27.99 26.85 53.59
C ALA A 4 -27.44 25.80 52.61
N GLU A 5 -28.14 25.60 51.49
CA GLU A 5 -27.67 24.91 50.28
C GLU A 5 -27.12 25.96 49.30
N SER A 6 -25.90 25.74 48.80
CA SER A 6 -25.28 26.55 47.76
C SER A 6 -24.90 25.70 46.55
N ASP A 7 -25.47 26.09 45.42
CA ASP A 7 -24.96 26.10 44.04
C ASP A 7 -24.26 24.88 43.44
N GLY A 8 -24.79 24.52 42.26
CA GLY A 8 -24.12 23.68 41.29
C GLY A 8 -23.05 24.42 40.50
N ALA A 9 -22.11 23.65 39.96
CA ALA A 9 -21.33 24.03 38.79
C ALA A 9 -20.87 22.75 38.07
N ALA A 10 -21.12 22.71 36.76
CA ALA A 10 -20.55 21.74 35.85
C ALA A 10 -19.02 21.90 35.78
N VAL A 11 -18.28 20.79 35.66
CA VAL A 11 -16.85 20.85 35.31
C VAL A 11 -16.50 19.82 34.24
N GLU A 12 -16.10 20.41 33.12
CA GLU A 12 -15.41 19.98 31.91
C GLU A 12 -14.64 18.65 31.93
N ALA A 13 -14.82 17.89 30.84
CA ALA A 13 -13.98 16.77 30.46
C ALA A 13 -12.61 17.27 29.95
N GLY A 14 -11.63 17.35 30.85
CA GLY A 14 -10.22 17.55 30.52
C GLY A 14 -9.49 16.22 30.41
N GLY A 15 -9.12 15.82 29.19
CA GLY A 15 -8.24 14.66 28.95
C GLY A 15 -6.81 14.98 29.36
N GLY A 16 -6.42 14.60 30.57
CA GLY A 16 -5.03 14.60 31.03
C GLY A 16 -4.39 13.23 30.81
N PHE A 17 -3.29 13.17 30.05
CA PHE A 17 -2.41 11.99 30.10
C PHE A 17 -1.70 12.00 31.45
N GLN A 18 -2.09 11.10 32.34
CA GLN A 18 -1.43 10.89 33.61
C GLN A 18 -0.38 9.78 33.42
N LEU A 19 0.91 10.15 33.43
CA LEU A 19 2.02 9.21 33.62
C LEU A 19 1.92 8.67 35.05
N GLY A 20 1.02 7.71 35.25
CA GLY A 20 0.85 7.00 36.50
C GLY A 20 1.94 5.96 36.66
N PHE A 21 2.79 6.12 37.68
CA PHE A 21 3.52 4.98 38.22
C PHE A 21 2.49 4.09 38.92
N GLU A 22 2.10 2.98 38.30
CA GLU A 22 1.31 1.95 38.97
C GLU A 22 2.20 1.20 39.97
N MET A 23 1.86 1.29 41.25
CA MET A 23 2.50 0.52 42.31
C MET A 23 2.09 -0.95 42.19
N ARG A 24 3.05 -1.83 41.92
CA ARG A 24 2.82 -3.26 41.73
C ARG A 24 3.29 -4.06 42.95
N PRO A 25 2.45 -4.93 43.51
CA PRO A 25 2.87 -5.83 44.57
C PRO A 25 3.98 -6.77 44.10
N LEU A 26 4.92 -7.06 45.00
CA LEU A 26 5.93 -8.09 44.79
C LEU A 26 5.32 -9.47 45.10
N MET A 27 5.59 -10.46 44.26
CA MET A 27 5.27 -11.86 44.53
C MET A 27 6.21 -12.44 45.61
N SER A 28 5.86 -13.60 46.16
CA SER A 28 6.62 -14.26 47.23
C SER A 28 8.06 -14.65 46.85
N ASP A 29 8.37 -14.70 45.56
CA ASP A 29 9.68 -15.00 44.98
C ASP A 29 10.51 -13.74 44.67
N GLY A 30 9.97 -12.55 44.97
CA GLY A 30 10.61 -11.27 44.68
C GLY A 30 10.36 -10.73 43.27
N GLY A 31 9.58 -11.44 42.44
CA GLY A 31 9.16 -10.97 41.12
C GLY A 31 8.07 -9.91 41.18
N LEU A 32 7.96 -9.07 40.15
CA LEU A 32 6.79 -8.19 39.97
C LEU A 32 5.57 -9.05 39.59
N ASP A 33 4.42 -8.81 40.22
CA ASP A 33 3.17 -9.44 39.79
C ASP A 33 2.77 -8.89 38.40
N THR A 34 2.89 -9.74 37.38
CA THR A 34 2.53 -9.43 35.99
C THR A 34 1.16 -9.96 35.58
N SER A 35 0.38 -10.52 36.52
CA SER A 35 -0.92 -11.13 36.24
C SER A 35 -1.94 -10.13 35.70
N LEU A 36 -1.79 -8.84 36.04
CA LEU A 36 -2.62 -7.73 35.58
C LEU A 36 -2.13 -7.10 34.27
N ASP A 37 -0.99 -7.52 33.74
CA ASP A 37 -0.38 -6.83 32.59
C ASP A 37 -1.06 -7.12 31.26
N ASN A 38 -2.15 -7.89 31.27
CA ASN A 38 -2.72 -8.51 30.08
C ASN A 38 -1.68 -9.17 29.16
N ARG A 39 -0.48 -9.48 29.68
CA ARG A 39 0.62 -10.09 28.95
C ARG A 39 0.17 -11.50 28.53
N GLY A 40 -0.18 -11.64 27.26
CA GLY A 40 -0.67 -12.90 26.68
C GLY A 40 -2.19 -12.98 26.45
N ILE A 41 -2.98 -11.95 26.79
CA ILE A 41 -4.34 -11.84 26.27
C ILE A 41 -4.21 -11.39 24.80
N PRO A 42 -4.85 -12.08 23.82
CA PRO A 42 -4.86 -11.61 22.44
C PRO A 42 -5.43 -10.19 22.40
N HIS A 43 -4.56 -9.21 22.15
CA HIS A 43 -4.99 -7.83 22.00
C HIS A 43 -5.65 -7.74 20.63
N SER A 44 -6.97 -7.49 20.60
CA SER A 44 -7.62 -7.17 19.35
C SER A 44 -6.99 -5.89 18.81
N VAL A 45 -6.32 -6.00 17.66
CA VAL A 45 -5.65 -4.88 17.00
C VAL A 45 -6.60 -3.70 16.73
N GLU A 46 -7.91 -3.94 16.70
CA GLU A 46 -8.91 -2.87 16.54
C GLU A 46 -8.94 -1.87 17.71
N HIS A 47 -8.48 -2.29 18.90
CA HIS A 47 -8.35 -1.41 20.06
C HIS A 47 -6.95 -0.81 20.19
N ASP A 48 -6.01 -1.21 19.32
CA ASP A 48 -4.67 -0.62 19.28
C ASP A 48 -4.74 0.83 18.80
N MET A 49 -4.01 1.72 19.47
CA MET A 49 -4.04 3.15 19.18
C MET A 49 -3.52 3.46 17.78
N LEU A 50 -2.40 2.86 17.36
CA LEU A 50 -1.83 3.09 16.03
C LEU A 50 -2.73 2.53 14.94
N TYR A 51 -3.31 1.35 15.15
CA TYR A 51 -4.26 0.77 14.21
C TYR A 51 -5.51 1.65 14.03
N LYS A 52 -6.07 2.16 15.14
CA LYS A 52 -7.22 3.07 15.12
C LYS A 52 -6.89 4.36 14.37
N MET A 53 -5.76 5.00 14.69
CA MET A 53 -5.29 6.20 13.99
C MET A 53 -5.09 5.94 12.49
N ALA A 54 -4.54 4.78 12.12
CA ALA A 54 -4.35 4.41 10.71
C ALA A 54 -5.69 4.24 9.99
N SER A 55 -6.70 3.63 10.65
CA SER A 55 -8.05 3.50 10.10
C SER A 55 -8.70 4.87 9.88
N GLU A 56 -8.64 5.76 10.88
CA GLU A 56 -9.16 7.12 10.79
C GLU A 56 -8.47 7.93 9.70
N ASN A 57 -7.14 7.83 9.58
CA ASN A 57 -6.40 8.46 8.49
C ASN A 57 -6.80 7.92 7.12
N ARG A 58 -7.01 6.62 6.97
CA ARG A 58 -7.52 6.05 5.71
C ARG A 58 -8.92 6.60 5.38
N GLU A 59 -9.81 6.70 6.35
CA GLU A 59 -11.16 7.25 6.16
C GLU A 59 -11.13 8.73 5.79
N ALA A 60 -10.30 9.53 6.47
CA ALA A 60 -10.06 10.92 6.12
C ALA A 60 -9.49 11.07 4.69
N GLY A 61 -8.56 10.19 4.31
CA GLY A 61 -8.04 10.10 2.95
C GLY A 61 -9.14 9.78 1.93
N ASN A 62 -10.04 8.83 2.23
CA ASN A 62 -11.16 8.48 1.35
C ASN A 62 -12.10 9.68 1.15
N LYS A 63 -12.39 10.41 2.23
CA LYS A 63 -13.21 11.64 2.18
C LYS A 63 -12.56 12.71 1.31
N ALA A 64 -11.25 12.94 1.47
CA ALA A 64 -10.50 13.88 0.65
C ALA A 64 -10.48 13.48 -0.84
N VAL A 65 -10.32 12.19 -1.16
CA VAL A 65 -10.46 11.68 -2.54
C VAL A 65 -11.85 11.96 -3.11
N GLY A 66 -12.91 11.75 -2.33
CA GLY A 66 -14.28 12.08 -2.74
C GLY A 66 -14.49 13.57 -3.05
N GLN A 67 -13.67 14.44 -2.47
CA GLN A 67 -13.65 15.89 -2.69
C GLN A 67 -12.60 16.33 -3.72
N SER A 68 -11.94 15.38 -4.41
CA SER A 68 -10.83 15.62 -5.35
C SER A 68 -9.62 16.35 -4.74
N GLN A 69 -9.45 16.30 -3.42
CA GLN A 69 -8.31 16.86 -2.70
C GLN A 69 -7.18 15.82 -2.61
N TYR A 70 -6.55 15.52 -3.75
CA TYR A 70 -5.62 14.39 -3.87
C TYR A 70 -4.36 14.57 -3.04
N GLU A 71 -3.81 15.78 -2.94
CA GLU A 71 -2.61 16.10 -2.16
C GLU A 71 -2.85 15.89 -0.66
N GLN A 72 -4.02 16.32 -0.16
CA GLN A 72 -4.40 16.07 1.23
C GLN A 72 -4.59 14.57 1.48
N ALA A 73 -5.23 13.86 0.56
CA ALA A 73 -5.40 12.41 0.65
C ALA A 73 -4.06 11.67 0.66
N ILE A 74 -3.06 12.12 -0.12
CA ILE A 74 -1.71 11.56 -0.12
C ILE A 74 -1.10 11.62 1.28
N GLY A 75 -1.17 12.77 1.95
CA GLY A 75 -0.68 12.92 3.33
C GLY A 75 -1.35 11.93 4.28
N ARG A 76 -2.68 11.85 4.23
CA ARG A 76 -3.47 10.95 5.09
C ARG A 76 -3.14 9.47 4.90
N TYR A 77 -3.08 8.98 3.66
CA TYR A 77 -2.73 7.58 3.42
C TYR A 77 -1.27 7.28 3.77
N SER A 78 -0.36 8.22 3.52
CA SER A 78 1.06 8.04 3.87
C SER A 78 1.26 7.90 5.38
N GLU A 79 0.54 8.70 6.17
CA GLU A 79 0.58 8.61 7.63
C GLU A 79 -0.03 7.30 8.15
N ALA A 80 -1.17 6.86 7.59
CA ALA A 80 -1.75 5.55 7.91
C ALA A 80 -0.74 4.41 7.63
N ILE A 81 -0.07 4.45 6.48
CA ILE A 81 0.96 3.46 6.11
C ILE A 81 2.14 3.48 7.09
N MET A 82 2.60 4.66 7.51
CA MET A 82 3.68 4.77 8.50
C MET A 82 3.28 4.16 9.84
N GLN A 83 2.07 4.46 10.33
CA GLN A 83 1.53 3.90 11.57
C GLN A 83 1.45 2.36 11.51
N LEU A 84 0.98 1.81 10.39
CA LEU A 84 0.86 0.35 10.20
C LEU A 84 2.23 -0.33 10.11
N ARG A 85 3.22 0.31 9.48
CA ARG A 85 4.59 -0.21 9.46
C ARG A 85 5.23 -0.20 10.85
N SER A 86 4.99 0.84 11.64
CA SER A 86 5.43 0.87 13.03
C SER A 86 4.85 -0.31 13.80
N LEU A 87 3.55 -0.56 13.67
CA LEU A 87 2.87 -1.69 14.32
C LEU A 87 3.44 -3.06 13.88
N GLU A 88 3.76 -3.24 12.60
CA GLU A 88 4.40 -4.47 12.10
C GLU A 88 5.84 -4.66 12.62
N SER A 89 6.51 -3.58 13.02
CA SER A 89 7.88 -3.59 13.53
C SER A 89 7.98 -3.70 15.05
N GLU A 90 6.87 -3.66 15.78
CA GLU A 90 6.85 -3.80 17.23
C GLU A 90 7.31 -5.20 17.65
N THR A 91 8.35 -5.24 18.49
CA THR A 91 8.90 -6.49 19.05
C THR A 91 8.28 -6.86 20.39
N ASP A 92 7.67 -5.89 21.06
CA ASP A 92 7.31 -5.98 22.47
C ASP A 92 5.88 -6.54 22.64
N VAL A 93 5.07 -6.47 21.58
CA VAL A 93 3.70 -6.96 21.53
C VAL A 93 3.62 -8.20 20.64
N LYS A 94 3.10 -9.30 21.20
CA LYS A 94 2.81 -10.52 20.42
C LYS A 94 1.41 -10.44 19.82
N TRP A 95 1.35 -10.07 18.55
CA TRP A 95 0.13 -10.16 17.75
C TRP A 95 -0.18 -11.62 17.39
N ASP A 96 -1.45 -11.96 17.27
CA ASP A 96 -1.87 -13.22 16.64
C ASP A 96 -1.92 -13.08 15.11
N ASP A 97 -2.19 -14.18 14.40
CA ASP A 97 -2.24 -14.15 12.93
C ASP A 97 -3.42 -13.33 12.40
N ALA A 98 -4.53 -13.27 13.13
CA ALA A 98 -5.70 -12.49 12.76
C ALA A 98 -5.43 -10.98 12.85
N ALA A 99 -4.74 -10.53 13.90
CA ALA A 99 -4.27 -9.17 14.07
C ALA A 99 -3.29 -8.81 12.95
N ARG A 100 -2.27 -9.64 12.71
CA ARG A 100 -1.32 -9.43 11.60
C ARG A 100 -2.01 -9.31 10.25
N LEU A 101 -3.02 -10.14 9.99
CA LEU A 101 -3.79 -10.08 8.75
C LEU A 101 -4.52 -8.74 8.61
N LYS A 102 -5.23 -8.28 9.65
CA LYS A 102 -5.95 -6.98 9.63
C LYS A 102 -5.01 -5.81 9.35
N VAL A 103 -3.81 -5.81 9.94
CA VAL A 103 -2.80 -4.77 9.68
C VAL A 103 -2.38 -4.77 8.21
N ARG A 104 -2.07 -5.94 7.66
CA ARG A 104 -1.72 -6.08 6.24
C ARG A 104 -2.87 -5.65 5.32
N GLU A 105 -4.10 -6.03 5.63
CA GLU A 105 -5.29 -5.66 4.85
C GLU A 105 -5.50 -4.15 4.83
N LEU A 106 -5.38 -3.50 5.98
CA LEU A 106 -5.52 -2.05 6.10
C LEU A 106 -4.40 -1.33 5.35
N ARG A 107 -3.16 -1.84 5.44
CA ARG A 107 -1.99 -1.29 4.74
C ARG A 107 -2.13 -1.44 3.23
N ALA A 108 -2.52 -2.62 2.75
CA ALA A 108 -2.74 -2.87 1.34
C ALA A 108 -3.86 -1.99 0.77
N ALA A 109 -4.95 -1.79 1.52
CA ALA A 109 -6.01 -0.86 1.15
C ALA A 109 -5.53 0.60 1.09
N ALA A 110 -4.70 1.04 2.05
CA ALA A 110 -4.12 2.38 2.05
C ALA A 110 -3.17 2.58 0.85
N TYR A 111 -2.32 1.60 0.53
CA TYR A 111 -1.48 1.64 -0.67
C TYR A 111 -2.29 1.69 -1.96
N LEU A 112 -3.34 0.89 -2.05
CA LEU A 112 -4.24 0.90 -3.20
C LEU A 112 -4.85 2.29 -3.38
N ASN A 113 -5.35 2.92 -2.31
CA ASN A 113 -5.98 4.23 -2.41
C ASN A 113 -4.94 5.34 -2.70
N LEU A 114 -3.75 5.24 -2.11
CA LEU A 114 -2.64 6.14 -2.40
C LEU A 114 -2.19 6.08 -3.87
N SER A 115 -2.20 4.89 -4.48
CA SER A 115 -1.85 4.77 -5.91
C SER A 115 -2.85 5.48 -6.82
N LEU A 116 -4.14 5.53 -6.45
CA LEU A 116 -5.13 6.34 -7.16
C LEU A 116 -4.76 7.82 -7.12
N CYS A 117 -4.40 8.35 -5.95
CA CYS A 117 -4.02 9.74 -5.81
C CYS A 117 -2.82 10.06 -6.69
N PHE A 118 -1.78 9.21 -6.68
CA PHE A 118 -0.62 9.42 -7.54
C PHE A 118 -0.92 9.33 -9.03
N VAL A 119 -1.86 8.47 -9.46
CA VAL A 119 -2.36 8.49 -10.84
C VAL A 119 -3.06 9.82 -11.15
N LYS A 120 -3.91 10.32 -10.23
CA LYS A 120 -4.67 11.56 -10.41
C LYS A 120 -3.80 12.82 -10.44
N THR A 121 -2.66 12.79 -9.77
CA THR A 121 -1.68 13.88 -9.77
C THR A 121 -0.53 13.62 -10.75
N GLU A 122 -0.66 12.63 -11.65
CA GLU A 122 0.34 12.31 -12.69
C GLU A 122 1.75 11.99 -12.16
N GLN A 123 1.84 11.51 -10.92
CA GLN A 123 3.08 11.10 -10.25
C GLN A 123 3.37 9.62 -10.53
N TRP A 124 3.70 9.31 -11.78
CA TRP A 124 3.72 7.95 -12.32
C TRP A 124 4.62 6.97 -11.57
N THR A 125 5.84 7.39 -11.22
CA THR A 125 6.79 6.53 -10.47
C THR A 125 6.21 6.14 -9.11
N HIS A 126 5.58 7.09 -8.41
CA HIS A 126 4.95 6.84 -7.12
C HIS A 126 3.70 5.95 -7.26
N ALA A 127 2.91 6.13 -8.33
CA ALA A 127 1.77 5.27 -8.64
C ALA A 127 2.20 3.80 -8.88
N VAL A 128 3.26 3.57 -9.66
CA VAL A 128 3.80 2.21 -9.90
C VAL A 128 4.24 1.57 -8.58
N ASN A 129 5.00 2.30 -7.77
CA ASN A 129 5.56 1.79 -6.52
C ASN A 129 4.44 1.46 -5.51
N THR A 130 3.47 2.34 -5.33
CA THR A 130 2.38 2.13 -4.38
C THR A 130 1.40 1.06 -4.83
N ALA A 131 1.07 0.98 -6.12
CA ALA A 131 0.25 -0.12 -6.66
C ALA A 131 0.95 -1.48 -6.51
N THR A 132 2.27 -1.53 -6.70
CA THR A 132 3.07 -2.74 -6.47
C THR A 132 3.05 -3.15 -5.00
N ARG A 133 3.27 -2.22 -4.08
CA ARG A 133 3.20 -2.49 -2.63
C ARG A 133 1.82 -2.92 -2.16
N ALA A 134 0.76 -2.39 -2.77
CA ALA A 134 -0.60 -2.86 -2.51
C ALA A 134 -0.75 -4.36 -2.82
N LEU A 135 -0.15 -4.84 -3.92
CA LEU A 135 -0.26 -6.22 -4.39
C LEU A 135 0.60 -7.23 -3.61
N GLN A 136 1.77 -6.81 -3.12
CA GLN A 136 2.78 -7.76 -2.62
C GLN A 136 3.44 -7.38 -1.28
N GLY A 137 3.04 -6.26 -0.68
CA GLY A 137 3.65 -5.75 0.55
C GLY A 137 4.91 -4.91 0.34
N ASP A 138 5.59 -4.60 1.45
CA ASP A 138 6.71 -3.66 1.49
C ASP A 138 8.09 -4.31 1.26
N LYS A 139 8.16 -5.63 1.41
CA LYS A 139 9.40 -6.39 1.29
C LYS A 139 9.88 -6.41 -0.17
N THR A 140 11.20 -6.44 -0.34
CA THR A 140 11.83 -6.54 -1.66
C THR A 140 11.54 -7.88 -2.32
N VAL A 141 11.56 -8.95 -1.53
CA VAL A 141 11.11 -10.28 -1.92
C VAL A 141 9.66 -10.44 -1.47
N PRO A 142 8.71 -10.65 -2.41
CA PRO A 142 7.29 -10.83 -2.07
C PRO A 142 7.08 -11.98 -1.09
N ASP A 143 6.31 -11.72 -0.05
CA ASP A 143 5.83 -12.73 0.89
C ASP A 143 4.36 -13.03 0.58
N ALA A 144 4.00 -14.31 0.44
CA ALA A 144 2.63 -14.71 0.16
C ALA A 144 1.65 -14.22 1.26
N ALA A 145 2.13 -14.04 2.49
CA ALA A 145 1.33 -13.50 3.59
C ALA A 145 0.97 -12.01 3.42
N ASP A 146 1.70 -11.27 2.59
CA ASP A 146 1.45 -9.84 2.31
C ASP A 146 0.49 -9.64 1.11
N ALA A 147 0.26 -10.68 0.30
CA ALA A 147 -0.64 -10.64 -0.86
C ALA A 147 -2.12 -10.79 -0.43
N VAL A 148 -2.61 -9.84 0.37
CA VAL A 148 -3.91 -9.91 1.05
C VAL A 148 -5.05 -9.21 0.32
N LEU A 149 -4.78 -8.52 -0.80
CA LEU A 149 -5.84 -7.85 -1.56
C LEU A 149 -6.81 -8.87 -2.15
N PRO A 150 -8.13 -8.66 -2.02
CA PRO A 150 -9.11 -9.50 -2.71
C PRO A 150 -9.06 -9.29 -4.24
N PRO A 151 -9.50 -10.27 -5.04
CA PRO A 151 -9.36 -10.27 -6.51
C PRO A 151 -9.82 -8.98 -7.20
N GLU A 152 -10.99 -8.44 -6.83
CA GLU A 152 -11.52 -7.22 -7.43
C GLU A 152 -10.68 -5.97 -7.13
N LYS A 153 -9.95 -5.96 -6.00
CA LYS A 153 -9.03 -4.88 -5.67
C LYS A 153 -7.65 -5.10 -6.27
N GLN A 154 -7.21 -6.35 -6.45
CA GLN A 154 -6.00 -6.67 -7.23
C GLN A 154 -6.13 -6.18 -8.67
N ALA A 155 -7.27 -6.39 -9.31
CA ALA A 155 -7.55 -5.87 -10.66
C ALA A 155 -7.40 -4.34 -10.73
N LYS A 156 -7.91 -3.62 -9.72
CA LYS A 156 -7.76 -2.15 -9.62
C LYS A 156 -6.30 -1.71 -9.45
N ALA A 157 -5.52 -2.42 -8.62
CA ALA A 157 -4.10 -2.13 -8.44
C ALA A 157 -3.32 -2.34 -9.74
N LEU A 158 -3.56 -3.47 -10.42
CA LEU A 158 -2.95 -3.81 -11.71
C LEU A 158 -3.31 -2.79 -12.79
N PHE A 159 -4.58 -2.40 -12.89
CA PHE A 159 -5.02 -1.38 -13.84
C PHE A 159 -4.34 -0.03 -13.59
N ARG A 160 -4.24 0.42 -12.34
CA ARG A 160 -3.56 1.68 -11.99
C ARG A 160 -2.06 1.63 -12.29
N ARG A 161 -1.41 0.49 -12.02
CA ARG A 161 0.01 0.28 -12.34
C ARG A 161 0.25 0.26 -13.86
N ALA A 162 -0.63 -0.40 -14.61
CA ALA A 162 -0.60 -0.41 -16.07
C ALA A 162 -0.78 1.00 -16.64
N GLN A 163 -1.70 1.79 -16.08
CA GLN A 163 -1.88 3.19 -16.45
C GLN A 163 -0.61 4.00 -16.26
N ALA A 164 0.00 3.91 -15.07
CA ALA A 164 1.25 4.62 -14.80
C ALA A 164 2.41 4.14 -15.71
N HIS A 165 2.46 2.85 -16.07
CA HIS A 165 3.43 2.34 -17.03
C HIS A 165 3.22 2.86 -18.46
N CYS A 166 1.97 2.88 -18.97
CA CYS A 166 1.67 3.38 -20.32
C CYS A 166 1.85 4.92 -20.39
N GLU A 167 1.38 5.68 -19.39
CA GLU A 167 1.41 7.17 -19.42
C GLU A 167 2.74 7.78 -18.99
N GLY A 168 3.40 7.22 -17.97
CA GLY A 168 4.63 7.81 -17.41
C GLY A 168 5.93 7.41 -18.08
N CYS A 169 6.03 6.16 -18.56
CA CYS A 169 7.30 5.63 -19.07
C CYS A 169 7.19 5.05 -20.49
N GLY A 170 6.00 4.99 -21.09
CA GLY A 170 5.79 4.30 -22.36
C GLY A 170 6.11 2.80 -22.30
N ASN A 171 6.06 2.21 -21.10
CA ASN A 171 6.39 0.80 -20.87
C ASN A 171 5.18 -0.09 -21.21
N PHE A 172 4.81 -0.12 -22.49
CA PHE A 172 3.60 -0.78 -22.96
C PHE A 172 3.59 -2.30 -22.72
N ASP A 173 4.76 -2.96 -22.71
CA ASP A 173 4.86 -4.40 -22.40
C ASP A 173 4.46 -4.70 -20.95
N LYS A 174 5.03 -3.96 -19.98
CA LYS A 174 4.69 -4.14 -18.56
C LYS A 174 3.21 -3.86 -18.30
N ALA A 175 2.69 -2.81 -18.91
CA ALA A 175 1.28 -2.48 -18.79
C ALA A 175 0.37 -3.53 -19.41
N ARG A 176 0.73 -4.09 -20.58
CA ARG A 176 0.00 -5.20 -21.21
C ARG A 176 -0.08 -6.40 -20.27
N ASP A 177 1.03 -6.76 -19.65
CA ASP A 177 1.10 -7.92 -18.76
C ASP A 177 0.25 -7.70 -17.49
N ASP A 178 0.29 -6.50 -16.91
CA ASP A 178 -0.60 -6.10 -15.81
C ASP A 178 -2.08 -6.16 -16.20
N LEU A 179 -2.44 -5.68 -17.39
CA LEU A 179 -3.83 -5.67 -17.88
C LEU A 179 -4.35 -7.07 -18.19
N ARG A 180 -3.51 -7.97 -18.71
CA ARG A 180 -3.87 -9.38 -18.91
C ARG A 180 -4.19 -10.03 -17.58
N LYS A 181 -3.33 -9.84 -16.58
CA LYS A 181 -3.55 -10.34 -15.23
C LYS A 181 -4.80 -9.71 -14.59
N ALA A 182 -5.08 -8.44 -14.84
CA ALA A 182 -6.30 -7.81 -14.35
C ALA A 182 -7.58 -8.46 -14.94
N LEU A 183 -7.56 -8.84 -16.24
CA LEU A 183 -8.69 -9.53 -16.88
C LEU A 183 -8.93 -10.95 -16.37
N GLU A 184 -7.93 -11.61 -15.76
CA GLU A 184 -8.15 -12.89 -15.07
C GLU A 184 -9.11 -12.73 -13.87
N PHE A 185 -9.10 -11.56 -13.22
CA PHE A 185 -9.98 -11.25 -12.08
C PHE A 185 -11.28 -10.55 -12.51
N THR A 186 -11.23 -9.70 -13.52
CA THR A 186 -12.37 -8.91 -14.00
C THR A 186 -12.49 -8.99 -15.53
N PRO A 187 -12.92 -10.13 -16.09
CA PRO A 187 -12.92 -10.37 -17.54
C PRO A 187 -13.85 -9.45 -18.32
N GLU A 188 -14.93 -8.97 -17.69
CA GLU A 188 -15.95 -8.10 -18.32
C GLU A 188 -15.63 -6.60 -18.21
N ASP A 189 -14.53 -6.21 -17.56
CA ASP A 189 -14.18 -4.80 -17.39
C ASP A 189 -13.77 -4.17 -18.74
N LYS A 190 -14.69 -3.38 -19.30
CA LYS A 190 -14.51 -2.69 -20.58
C LYS A 190 -13.35 -1.70 -20.55
N ALA A 191 -13.05 -1.07 -19.41
CA ALA A 191 -11.94 -0.12 -19.32
C ALA A 191 -10.60 -0.86 -19.42
N VAL A 192 -10.46 -1.99 -18.73
CA VAL A 192 -9.27 -2.86 -18.80
C VAL A 192 -9.09 -3.38 -20.23
N GLN A 193 -10.15 -3.89 -20.85
CA GLN A 193 -10.10 -4.40 -22.24
C GLN A 193 -9.69 -3.32 -23.25
N GLN A 194 -10.25 -2.12 -23.15
CA GLN A 194 -9.90 -1.00 -24.03
C GLN A 194 -8.44 -0.58 -23.88
N MET A 195 -7.97 -0.50 -22.63
CA MET A 195 -6.58 -0.15 -22.35
C MET A 195 -5.61 -1.22 -22.86
N LEU A 196 -5.96 -2.50 -22.69
CA LEU A 196 -5.16 -3.61 -23.19
C LEU A 196 -4.98 -3.53 -24.70
N ARG A 197 -6.07 -3.29 -25.45
CA ARG A 197 -6.01 -3.10 -26.92
C ARG A 197 -5.07 -1.95 -27.31
N LYS A 198 -5.10 -0.84 -26.58
CA LYS A 198 -4.20 0.31 -26.82
C LYS A 198 -2.74 -0.08 -26.58
N CYS A 199 -2.42 -0.67 -25.43
CA CYS A 199 -1.04 -1.01 -25.11
C CYS A 199 -0.54 -2.19 -26.01
N GLU A 200 -1.38 -3.15 -26.42
CA GLU A 200 -1.03 -4.17 -27.43
C GLU A 200 -0.72 -3.59 -28.82
N PHE A 201 -1.51 -2.61 -29.27
CA PHE A 201 -1.24 -1.91 -30.53
C PHE A 201 0.10 -1.16 -30.46
N ALA A 202 0.37 -0.49 -29.34
CA ALA A 202 1.62 0.21 -29.11
C ALA A 202 2.83 -0.75 -29.13
N VAL A 203 2.75 -1.88 -28.42
CA VAL A 203 3.80 -2.92 -28.44
C VAL A 203 4.06 -3.44 -29.85
N LYS A 204 3.02 -3.76 -30.63
CA LYS A 204 3.18 -4.23 -32.02
C LYS A 204 3.84 -3.19 -32.91
N LYS A 205 3.60 -1.89 -32.64
CA LYS A 205 4.21 -0.79 -33.39
C LYS A 205 5.69 -0.62 -33.02
N THR A 206 6.02 -0.67 -31.72
CA THR A 206 7.41 -0.53 -31.25
C THR A 206 8.27 -1.73 -31.65
N SER A 207 7.75 -2.95 -31.58
CA SER A 207 8.47 -4.16 -32.00
C SER A 207 8.84 -4.13 -33.48
N LYS A 208 7.86 -3.85 -34.37
CA LYS A 208 8.11 -3.72 -35.82
C LYS A 208 9.14 -2.63 -36.14
N ALA A 209 9.12 -1.52 -35.40
CA ALA A 209 10.10 -0.45 -35.58
C ALA A 209 11.49 -0.88 -35.13
N ALA A 210 11.60 -1.64 -34.03
CA ALA A 210 12.86 -2.21 -33.56
C ALA A 210 13.41 -3.25 -34.55
N ASP A 211 12.57 -4.17 -35.03
CA ASP A 211 12.94 -5.19 -36.02
C ASP A 211 13.46 -4.57 -37.31
N LYS A 212 12.79 -3.53 -37.82
CA LYS A 212 13.22 -2.80 -39.02
C LYS A 212 14.58 -2.12 -38.81
N LYS A 213 14.83 -1.53 -37.64
CA LYS A 213 16.13 -0.91 -37.31
C LYS A 213 17.22 -1.96 -37.19
N MET A 214 16.95 -3.07 -36.52
CA MET A 214 17.89 -4.19 -36.39
C MET A 214 18.24 -4.77 -37.76
N ALA A 215 17.24 -5.04 -38.61
CA ALA A 215 17.47 -5.53 -39.97
C ALA A 215 18.31 -4.57 -40.81
N GLY A 216 18.08 -3.25 -40.69
CA GLY A 216 18.90 -2.24 -41.35
C GLY A 216 20.36 -2.20 -40.83
N PHE A 217 20.54 -2.33 -39.51
CA PHE A 217 21.87 -2.39 -38.88
C PHE A 217 22.65 -3.63 -39.31
N LEU A 218 22.02 -4.81 -39.25
CA LEU A 218 22.63 -6.08 -39.68
C LEU A 218 23.01 -6.06 -41.16
N LYS A 219 22.16 -5.52 -42.03
CA LYS A 219 22.48 -5.36 -43.46
C LYS A 219 23.68 -4.44 -43.66
N LYS A 220 23.75 -3.32 -42.94
CA LYS A 220 24.88 -2.40 -43.02
C LYS A 220 26.19 -3.02 -42.51
N GLY A 221 26.14 -3.82 -41.44
CA GLY A 221 27.31 -4.55 -40.94
C GLY A 221 27.80 -5.62 -41.93
N ALA A 222 26.87 -6.35 -42.56
CA ALA A 222 27.19 -7.32 -43.60
C ALA A 222 27.81 -6.66 -44.84
N ASP A 223 27.31 -5.50 -45.26
CA ASP A 223 27.86 -4.73 -46.40
C ASP A 223 29.21 -4.07 -46.08
N ALA A 224 29.51 -3.81 -44.80
CA ALA A 224 30.75 -3.19 -44.35
C ALA A 224 31.90 -4.19 -44.08
N GLY A 225 31.64 -5.50 -44.13
CA GLY A 225 32.65 -6.54 -43.89
C GLY A 225 33.14 -6.66 -42.44
N GLU A 226 32.62 -5.85 -41.51
CA GLU A 226 32.82 -6.00 -40.08
C GLU A 226 31.92 -7.14 -39.56
N GLY A 227 32.47 -8.34 -39.50
CA GLY A 227 31.84 -9.46 -38.81
C GLY A 227 31.59 -9.09 -37.35
N LEU A 228 30.33 -9.21 -36.91
CA LEU A 228 29.89 -8.88 -35.54
C LEU A 228 30.42 -9.85 -34.47
N PHE A 229 31.07 -10.93 -34.91
CA PHE A 229 31.79 -11.88 -34.07
C PHE A 229 33.25 -11.82 -34.52
N ASP A 230 34.09 -11.23 -33.68
CA ASP A 230 35.52 -11.40 -33.77
C ASP A 230 35.81 -12.86 -33.41
N ASP A 231 36.14 -13.68 -34.42
CA ASP A 231 36.46 -15.12 -34.30
C ASP A 231 37.83 -15.37 -33.62
N SER A 232 38.35 -14.38 -32.89
CA SER A 232 39.57 -14.50 -32.08
C SER A 232 39.28 -15.24 -30.76
N LEU A 233 39.14 -16.58 -30.83
CA LEU A 233 39.28 -17.51 -29.69
C LEU A 233 40.72 -18.01 -29.57
#